data_AF-A0A831JGF2-F1
#
_entry.id   AF-A0A831JGF2-F1
#
_cell.length_a   1.000
_cell.length_b   1.000
_cell.length_c   1.000
_cell.angle_alpha   90.00
_cell.angle_beta   90.00
_cell.angle_gamma   90.00
#
_symmetry.space_group_name_H-M   'P 1'
#
loop_
_entity.id
_entity.type
_entity.pdbx_description
1 polymer ?
#
loop_
_entity_poly.entity_id
_entity_poly.type
_entity_poly.pdbx_seq_one_letter_code
_entity_poly.pdbx_strand_id
1 'polypeptide(L)'
;MNKILQKEHFSEKVFKLVIEAPLIAKSRKAGHFVIVRVGEKGERMPLTIAAADPVKGTITLVVQEVGLSSTRLCELNVGDYITDVVGPLGKATHIENFGTVVCAGGGVGVAPMLPIVQALKAAGNRVITVLAGRTKELIILEKEMRESSDEVIIMTDDGSYGQKGLVTEGVEAVIKREKVDKCFAIGPAIMMKFVCLLTKKYDIPTDVSLNTIMVDGTGMCGACRITVGGKTKFVCVDGPEFDGHQVDFDEMLKRMGAFKDIEREEIHKLDTKPATCEAEQAASGRNAEWREALRKSMKPKERVAIPRVKMNELDSEYRSHSRKEEVNLGLSEEQALTEAKRCLDCANPSCMEGCPVGIDIPGFVKNIERGEFLEAARTLKKTSALPAVCGRVCPQEKQCES
;
A
#
# COMPACT_ATOMS: atom_id res chain seq x y z
N MET A 1 13.47 -8.00 -14.67
CA MET A 1 14.01 -7.46 -13.40
C MET A 1 13.00 -7.77 -12.30
N ASN A 2 13.43 -7.84 -11.03
CA ASN A 2 12.64 -8.24 -9.86
C ASN A 2 12.46 -9.76 -9.67
N LYS A 3 13.38 -10.57 -10.22
CA LYS A 3 13.38 -12.02 -10.00
C LYS A 3 13.75 -12.34 -8.55
N ILE A 4 13.05 -13.28 -7.93
CA ILE A 4 13.42 -13.84 -6.62
C ILE A 4 14.54 -14.85 -6.83
N LEU A 5 15.70 -14.56 -6.26
CA LEU A 5 16.91 -15.38 -6.39
C LEU A 5 17.12 -16.31 -5.20
N GLN A 6 16.64 -15.91 -4.02
CA GLN A 6 16.70 -16.71 -2.81
C GLN A 6 15.49 -16.41 -1.93
N LYS A 7 14.98 -17.46 -1.28
CA LYS A 7 13.94 -17.39 -0.26
C LYS A 7 14.37 -18.21 0.94
N GLU A 8 14.22 -17.66 2.14
CA GLU A 8 14.54 -18.33 3.40
C GLU A 8 13.44 -18.02 4.42
N HIS A 9 13.12 -19.00 5.27
CA HIS A 9 12.12 -18.87 6.33
C HIS A 9 12.85 -18.58 7.64
N PHE A 10 12.63 -17.39 8.22
CA PHE A 10 13.13 -17.07 9.55
C PHE A 10 12.20 -17.59 10.65
N SER A 11 10.90 -17.64 10.37
CA SER A 11 9.89 -18.30 11.20
C SER A 11 8.73 -18.76 10.32
N GLU A 12 7.70 -19.35 10.91
CA GLU A 12 6.49 -19.78 10.20
C GLU A 12 5.87 -18.65 9.36
N LYS A 13 5.93 -17.40 9.86
CA LYS A 13 5.30 -16.23 9.23
C LYS A 13 6.29 -15.19 8.72
N VAL A 14 7.60 -15.41 8.81
CA VAL A 14 8.60 -14.40 8.42
C VAL A 14 9.55 -14.96 7.39
N PHE A 15 9.64 -14.26 6.26
CA PHE A 15 10.34 -14.70 5.06
C PHE A 15 11.40 -13.67 4.68
N LYS A 16 12.59 -14.15 4.31
CA LYS A 16 13.65 -13.38 3.68
C LYS A 16 13.61 -13.64 2.17
N LEU A 17 13.52 -12.58 1.38
CA LEU A 17 13.56 -12.63 -0.08
C LEU A 17 14.77 -11.84 -0.58
N VAL A 18 15.63 -12.48 -1.36
CA VAL A 18 16.69 -11.79 -2.11
C VAL A 18 16.21 -11.65 -3.55
N ILE A 19 16.10 -10.41 -4.02
CA ILE A 19 15.52 -10.08 -5.33
C ILE A 19 16.49 -9.28 -6.18
N GLU A 20 16.43 -9.49 -7.49
CA GLU A 20 17.20 -8.74 -8.49
C GLU A 20 16.65 -7.31 -8.62
N ALA A 21 17.45 -6.31 -8.22
CA ALA A 21 17.08 -4.90 -8.31
C ALA A 21 18.34 -4.00 -8.36
N PRO A 22 19.14 -4.05 -9.46
CA PRO A 22 20.48 -3.45 -9.50
C PRO A 22 20.51 -1.94 -9.29
N LEU A 23 19.55 -1.20 -9.86
CA LEU A 23 19.46 0.25 -9.68
C LEU A 23 19.12 0.63 -8.23
N ILE A 24 18.27 -0.17 -7.58
CA ILE A 24 17.89 0.01 -6.19
C ILE A 24 19.09 -0.29 -5.29
N ALA A 25 19.74 -1.43 -5.50
CA ALA A 25 20.90 -1.88 -4.74
C ALA A 25 22.03 -0.83 -4.72
N LYS A 26 22.30 -0.20 -5.86
CA LYS A 26 23.34 0.84 -5.99
C LYS A 26 23.02 2.13 -5.23
N SER A 27 21.74 2.48 -5.11
CA SER A 27 21.31 3.77 -4.55
C SER A 27 20.84 3.68 -3.09
N ARG A 28 20.68 2.47 -2.56
CA ARG A 28 20.12 2.19 -1.24
C ARG A 28 21.03 2.69 -0.11
N LYS A 29 20.42 3.25 0.93
CA LYS A 29 21.02 3.56 2.24
C LYS A 29 20.15 2.96 3.36
N ALA A 30 20.65 2.97 4.60
CA ALA A 30 19.84 2.62 5.77
C ALA A 30 18.62 3.54 5.86
N GLY A 31 17.48 3.01 6.33
CA GLY A 31 16.20 3.73 6.40
C GLY A 31 15.36 3.71 5.11
N HIS A 32 15.96 3.40 3.94
CA HIS A 32 15.20 3.33 2.69
C HIS A 32 14.28 2.10 2.61
N PHE A 33 13.16 2.27 1.92
CA PHE A 33 12.18 1.23 1.64
C PHE A 33 11.84 1.14 0.14
N VAL A 34 11.05 0.15 -0.24
CA VAL A 34 10.46 0.00 -1.58
C VAL A 34 8.95 -0.11 -1.48
N ILE A 35 8.24 0.28 -2.54
CA ILE A 35 6.85 -0.10 -2.76
C ILE A 35 6.83 -1.33 -3.65
N VAL A 36 6.16 -2.39 -3.22
CA VAL A 36 5.99 -3.62 -4.00
C VAL A 36 4.54 -3.88 -4.36
N ARG A 37 4.32 -4.52 -5.50
CA ARG A 37 3.01 -5.05 -5.91
C ARG A 37 3.17 -6.46 -6.47
N VAL A 38 2.26 -7.36 -6.09
CA VAL A 38 2.22 -8.75 -6.56
C VAL A 38 0.92 -9.00 -7.31
N GLY A 39 1.04 -9.35 -8.59
CA GLY A 39 -0.08 -9.55 -9.50
C GLY A 39 -0.67 -8.24 -10.04
N GLU A 40 -1.34 -8.34 -11.19
CA GLU A 40 -1.94 -7.19 -11.88
C GLU A 40 -2.97 -6.45 -11.02
N LYS A 41 -3.74 -7.21 -10.23
CA LYS A 41 -4.77 -6.70 -9.30
C LYS A 41 -4.27 -6.56 -7.86
N GLY A 42 -2.96 -6.66 -7.64
CA GLY A 42 -2.36 -6.52 -6.31
C GLY A 42 -2.41 -5.08 -5.82
N GLU A 43 -2.43 -4.89 -4.49
CA GLU A 43 -2.21 -3.58 -3.90
C GLU A 43 -0.71 -3.26 -3.82
N ARG A 44 -0.41 -1.97 -3.62
CA ARG A 44 0.96 -1.48 -3.41
C ARG A 44 1.24 -1.43 -1.92
N MET A 45 2.27 -2.11 -1.45
CA MET A 45 2.65 -2.11 -0.03
C MET A 45 4.11 -1.67 0.17
N PRO A 46 4.41 -0.90 1.23
CA PRO A 46 5.78 -0.53 1.57
C PRO A 46 6.50 -1.67 2.30
N LEU A 47 7.74 -1.95 1.90
CA LEU A 47 8.63 -2.90 2.56
C LEU A 47 10.03 -2.31 2.67
N THR A 48 10.63 -2.39 3.86
CA THR A 48 11.99 -1.88 4.07
C THR A 48 13.03 -2.75 3.38
N ILE A 49 14.07 -2.11 2.85
CA ILE A 49 15.22 -2.82 2.30
C ILE A 49 16.15 -3.20 3.46
N ALA A 50 16.19 -4.47 3.83
CA ALA A 50 17.01 -4.96 4.94
C ALA A 50 18.50 -4.98 4.58
N ALA A 51 18.84 -5.43 3.37
CA ALA A 51 20.22 -5.45 2.86
C ALA A 51 20.26 -5.19 1.36
N ALA A 52 21.45 -4.88 0.84
CA ALA A 52 21.70 -4.74 -0.59
C ALA A 52 23.10 -5.21 -0.94
N ASP A 53 23.27 -5.82 -2.11
CA ASP A 53 24.55 -6.18 -2.72
C ASP A 53 24.66 -5.45 -4.08
N PRO A 54 25.38 -4.32 -4.15
CA PRO A 54 25.54 -3.56 -5.39
C PRO A 54 26.31 -4.31 -6.49
N VAL A 55 27.15 -5.29 -6.13
CA VAL A 55 27.95 -6.07 -7.09
C VAL A 55 27.07 -7.13 -7.75
N LYS A 56 26.28 -7.86 -6.95
CA LYS A 56 25.31 -8.83 -7.49
C LYS A 56 24.05 -8.18 -8.04
N GLY A 57 23.83 -6.90 -7.72
CA GLY A 57 22.64 -6.15 -8.14
C GLY A 57 21.36 -6.58 -7.42
N THR A 58 21.46 -6.96 -6.14
CA THR A 58 20.33 -7.52 -5.39
C THR A 58 19.98 -6.68 -4.17
N ILE A 59 18.71 -6.77 -3.75
CA ILE A 59 18.24 -6.28 -2.47
C ILE A 59 17.59 -7.41 -1.68
N THR A 60 17.61 -7.30 -0.36
CA THR A 60 16.98 -8.24 0.56
C THR A 60 15.78 -7.57 1.23
N LEU A 61 14.63 -8.21 1.14
CA LEU A 61 13.40 -7.85 1.85
C LEU A 61 13.14 -8.89 2.94
N VAL A 62 12.68 -8.44 4.10
CA VAL A 62 12.18 -9.32 5.16
C VAL A 62 10.73 -8.97 5.39
N VAL A 63 9.85 -9.95 5.21
CA VAL A 63 8.41 -9.75 5.16
C VAL A 63 7.75 -10.67 6.18
N GLN A 64 6.81 -10.12 6.95
CA GLN A 64 5.94 -10.90 7.81
C GLN A 64 4.58 -11.08 7.12
N GLU A 65 4.07 -12.30 7.14
CA GLU A 65 2.74 -12.62 6.69
C GLU A 65 1.69 -12.14 7.71
N VAL A 66 0.99 -11.06 7.35
CA VAL A 66 0.01 -10.39 8.22
C VAL A 66 -1.34 -10.10 7.53
N GLY A 67 -1.40 -10.21 6.20
CA GLY A 67 -2.58 -9.91 5.40
C GLY A 67 -2.42 -10.33 3.94
N LEU A 68 -3.49 -10.17 3.15
CA LEU A 68 -3.63 -10.71 1.78
C LEU A 68 -2.38 -10.52 0.91
N SER A 69 -1.89 -9.29 0.80
CA SER A 69 -0.81 -9.01 -0.14
C SER A 69 0.55 -9.49 0.36
N SER A 70 0.79 -9.46 1.68
CA SER A 70 1.99 -10.07 2.27
C SER A 70 1.98 -11.60 2.11
N THR A 71 0.82 -12.26 2.25
CA THR A 71 0.66 -13.69 1.97
C THR A 71 0.99 -14.01 0.52
N ARG A 72 0.40 -13.28 -0.44
CA ARG A 72 0.70 -13.47 -1.87
C ARG A 72 2.18 -13.28 -2.21
N LEU A 73 2.85 -12.33 -1.58
CA LEU A 73 4.29 -12.14 -1.75
C LEU A 73 5.08 -13.33 -1.18
N CYS A 74 4.69 -13.81 0.00
CA CYS A 74 5.30 -14.96 0.65
C CYS A 74 5.00 -16.30 -0.06
N GLU A 75 3.97 -16.38 -0.91
CA GLU A 75 3.68 -17.56 -1.74
C GLU A 75 4.60 -17.70 -2.96
N LEU A 76 5.20 -16.60 -3.42
CA LEU A 76 6.15 -16.63 -4.55
C LEU A 76 7.39 -17.47 -4.22
N ASN A 77 7.89 -18.18 -5.22
CA ASN A 77 9.02 -19.09 -5.12
C ASN A 77 10.29 -18.51 -5.75
N VAL A 78 11.42 -19.14 -5.45
CA VAL A 78 12.68 -18.83 -6.15
C VAL A 78 12.47 -19.10 -7.64
N GLY A 79 12.80 -18.12 -8.48
CA GLY A 79 12.52 -18.14 -9.90
C GLY A 79 11.38 -17.22 -10.33
N ASP A 80 10.43 -16.94 -9.44
CA ASP A 80 9.29 -16.07 -9.70
C ASP A 80 9.69 -14.58 -9.70
N TYR A 81 8.76 -13.73 -10.13
CA TYR A 81 8.97 -12.28 -10.25
C TYR A 81 7.96 -11.51 -9.41
N ILE A 82 8.46 -10.49 -8.71
CA ILE A 82 7.59 -9.47 -8.12
C ILE A 82 7.18 -8.50 -9.23
N THR A 83 5.87 -8.30 -9.41
CA THR A 83 5.32 -7.54 -10.54
C THR A 83 5.89 -6.13 -10.61
N ASP A 84 5.87 -5.40 -9.50
CA ASP A 84 6.48 -4.08 -9.41
C ASP A 84 7.32 -3.94 -8.15
N VAL A 85 8.49 -3.31 -8.28
CA VAL A 85 9.36 -2.91 -7.18
C VAL A 85 9.84 -1.50 -7.47
N VAL A 86 9.44 -0.54 -6.63
CA VAL A 86 9.77 0.88 -6.81
C VAL A 86 10.58 1.36 -5.62
N GLY A 87 11.80 1.84 -5.87
CA GLY A 87 12.62 2.53 -4.89
C GLY A 87 14.07 2.73 -5.32
N PRO A 88 14.99 3.02 -4.38
CA PRO A 88 14.71 3.20 -2.96
C PRO A 88 13.89 4.48 -2.71
N LEU A 89 13.02 4.43 -1.70
CA LEU A 89 12.14 5.52 -1.28
C LEU A 89 12.42 5.90 0.18
N GLY A 90 11.92 7.06 0.59
CA GLY A 90 12.21 7.66 1.89
C GLY A 90 13.56 8.36 1.92
N LYS A 91 13.77 9.14 2.98
CA LYS A 91 15.06 9.68 3.36
C LYS A 91 15.88 8.60 4.06
N ALA A 92 17.17 8.63 3.80
CA ALA A 92 18.12 7.79 4.52
C ALA A 92 18.16 8.18 5.99
N THR A 93 18.39 7.21 6.86
CA THR A 93 18.64 7.44 8.27
C THR A 93 19.83 8.37 8.44
N HIS A 94 19.69 9.33 9.36
CA HIS A 94 20.81 10.16 9.77
C HIS A 94 21.76 9.35 10.64
N ILE A 95 22.97 9.12 10.13
CA ILE A 95 24.00 8.30 10.77
C ILE A 95 25.22 9.18 11.06
N GLU A 96 25.57 9.27 12.34
CA GLU A 96 26.80 9.88 12.83
C GLU A 96 27.27 9.13 14.09
N ASN A 97 28.41 9.56 14.66
CA ASN A 97 28.85 9.04 15.95
C ASN A 97 28.22 9.86 17.09
N PHE A 98 27.12 9.35 17.62
CA PHE A 98 26.40 9.94 18.74
C PHE A 98 27.01 9.58 20.11
N GLY A 99 27.76 8.48 20.20
CA GLY A 99 28.22 7.90 21.46
C GLY A 99 27.54 6.56 21.74
N THR A 100 26.75 6.48 22.81
CA THR A 100 25.97 5.28 23.16
C THR A 100 24.55 5.39 22.62
N VAL A 101 24.16 4.41 21.79
CA VAL A 101 22.87 4.38 21.12
C VAL A 101 22.09 3.13 21.53
N VAL A 102 20.82 3.33 21.90
CA VAL A 102 19.89 2.23 22.18
C VAL A 102 18.92 2.03 21.03
N CYS A 103 18.90 0.83 20.45
CA CYS A 103 18.04 0.44 19.33
C CYS A 103 16.94 -0.51 19.83
N ALA A 104 15.70 -0.03 19.93
CA ALA A 104 14.53 -0.76 20.44
C ALA A 104 13.68 -1.34 19.29
N GLY A 105 13.83 -2.64 19.02
CA GLY A 105 13.16 -3.34 17.93
C GLY A 105 12.02 -4.25 18.40
N GLY A 106 10.86 -4.16 17.76
CA GLY A 106 9.70 -5.01 18.09
C GLY A 106 9.16 -5.79 16.89
N GLY A 107 9.09 -7.12 17.03
CA GLY A 107 8.54 -8.01 16.00
C GLY A 107 9.23 -7.84 14.64
N VAL A 108 8.46 -7.68 13.56
CA VAL A 108 9.04 -7.43 12.22
C VAL A 108 9.79 -6.10 12.12
N GLY A 109 9.61 -5.17 13.06
CA GLY A 109 10.37 -3.92 13.15
C GLY A 109 11.88 -4.12 13.37
N VAL A 110 12.30 -5.32 13.74
CA VAL A 110 13.73 -5.69 13.85
C VAL A 110 14.40 -5.73 12.46
N ALA A 111 13.71 -6.16 11.42
CA ALA A 111 14.23 -6.19 10.05
C ALA A 111 14.65 -4.81 9.48
N PRO A 112 13.81 -3.76 9.54
CA PRO A 112 14.21 -2.42 9.15
C PRO A 112 15.27 -1.81 10.08
N MET A 113 15.35 -2.27 11.34
CA MET A 113 16.35 -1.79 12.30
C MET A 113 17.75 -2.34 12.03
N LEU A 114 17.88 -3.57 11.53
CA LEU A 114 19.18 -4.20 11.28
C LEU A 114 20.15 -3.33 10.47
N PRO A 115 19.78 -2.76 9.30
CA PRO A 115 20.72 -1.91 8.57
C PRO A 115 21.06 -0.59 9.27
N ILE A 116 20.18 -0.10 10.15
CA ILE A 116 20.46 1.09 10.96
C ILE A 116 21.49 0.75 12.04
N VAL A 117 21.30 -0.37 12.74
CA VAL A 117 22.27 -0.90 13.72
C VAL A 117 23.64 -1.10 13.07
N GLN A 118 23.71 -1.73 11.90
CA GLN A 118 24.95 -1.91 11.15
C GLN A 118 25.62 -0.58 10.80
N ALA A 119 24.85 0.40 10.33
CA ALA A 119 25.37 1.71 9.98
C ALA A 119 25.87 2.50 11.20
N LEU A 120 25.13 2.47 12.32
CA LEU A 120 25.54 3.08 13.59
C LEU A 120 26.81 2.43 14.14
N LYS A 121 26.90 1.11 14.09
CA LYS A 121 28.09 0.37 14.52
C LYS A 121 29.31 0.71 13.66
N ALA A 122 29.14 0.76 12.34
CA ALA A 122 30.19 1.18 11.41
C ALA A 122 30.62 2.65 11.61
N ALA A 123 29.73 3.51 12.07
CA ALA A 123 30.04 4.90 12.42
C ALA A 123 30.77 5.07 13.78
N GLY A 124 31.04 3.97 14.50
CA GLY A 124 31.80 3.98 15.75
C GLY A 124 30.98 4.18 17.02
N ASN A 125 29.65 4.03 16.95
CA ASN A 125 28.80 4.09 18.13
C ASN A 125 28.93 2.82 18.98
N ARG A 126 28.71 2.97 20.30
CA ARG A 126 28.35 1.85 21.17
C ARG A 126 26.88 1.55 20.97
N VAL A 127 26.55 0.39 20.40
CA VAL A 127 25.19 0.04 20.01
C VAL A 127 24.64 -1.05 20.93
N ILE A 128 23.55 -0.73 21.64
CA ILE A 128 22.85 -1.65 22.52
C ILE A 128 21.46 -1.89 21.94
N THR A 129 21.19 -3.12 21.54
CA THR A 129 19.93 -3.47 20.89
C THR A 129 19.01 -4.16 21.87
N VAL A 130 17.78 -3.69 22.00
CA VAL A 130 16.71 -4.33 22.78
C VAL A 130 15.69 -4.90 21.81
N LEU A 131 15.64 -6.23 21.71
CA LEU A 131 14.68 -6.95 20.87
C LEU A 131 13.51 -7.42 21.71
N ALA A 132 12.29 -7.13 21.25
CA ALA A 132 11.07 -7.53 21.94
C ALA A 132 10.11 -8.32 21.04
N GLY A 133 9.49 -9.34 21.61
CA GLY A 133 8.45 -10.16 20.99
C GLY A 133 7.47 -10.69 22.01
N ARG A 134 6.26 -11.09 21.60
CA ARG A 134 5.28 -11.63 22.55
C ARG A 134 5.73 -12.98 23.13
N THR A 135 6.38 -13.78 22.30
CA THR A 135 6.90 -15.11 22.61
C THR A 135 8.26 -15.30 21.94
N LYS A 136 9.00 -16.35 22.33
CA LYS A 136 10.30 -16.73 21.77
C LYS A 136 10.29 -16.83 20.24
N GLU A 137 9.24 -17.40 19.66
CA GLU A 137 9.14 -17.68 18.22
C GLU A 137 9.03 -16.41 17.37
N LEU A 138 8.68 -15.28 17.99
CA LEU A 138 8.56 -13.98 17.33
C LEU A 138 9.86 -13.16 17.38
N ILE A 139 10.89 -13.65 18.07
CA ILE A 139 12.22 -13.05 18.04
C ILE A 139 12.90 -13.45 16.74
N ILE A 140 13.16 -12.48 15.88
CA ILE A 140 13.80 -12.66 14.58
C ILE A 140 15.14 -11.94 14.54
N LEU A 141 16.05 -12.39 13.65
CA LEU A 141 17.34 -11.74 13.37
C LEU A 141 18.25 -11.55 14.60
N GLU A 142 18.09 -12.35 15.65
CA GLU A 142 18.90 -12.23 16.88
C GLU A 142 20.40 -12.37 16.56
N LYS A 143 20.75 -13.35 15.72
CA LYS A 143 22.15 -13.61 15.35
C LYS A 143 22.76 -12.40 14.67
N GLU A 144 22.11 -11.89 13.63
CA GLU A 144 22.57 -10.74 12.85
C GLU A 144 22.65 -9.47 13.71
N MET A 145 21.72 -9.31 14.66
CA MET A 145 21.74 -8.21 15.62
C MET A 145 22.91 -8.31 16.60
N ARG A 146 23.22 -9.53 17.10
CA ARG A 146 24.38 -9.77 17.97
C ARG A 146 25.70 -9.51 17.25
N GLU A 147 25.79 -9.87 15.98
CA GLU A 147 26.98 -9.59 15.15
C GLU A 147 27.16 -8.08 14.89
N SER A 148 26.08 -7.31 14.95
CA SER A 148 26.06 -5.88 14.61
C SER A 148 25.93 -4.94 15.82
N SER A 149 25.88 -5.46 17.05
CA SER A 149 25.71 -4.70 18.30
C SER A 149 26.80 -5.03 19.31
N ASP A 150 27.09 -4.11 20.23
CA ASP A 150 27.94 -4.39 21.40
C ASP A 150 27.22 -5.25 22.44
N GLU A 151 25.92 -5.09 22.54
CA GLU A 151 25.05 -5.84 23.44
C GLU A 151 23.68 -6.03 22.83
N VAL A 152 23.08 -7.20 23.07
CA VAL A 152 21.69 -7.49 22.69
C VAL A 152 20.93 -8.01 23.91
N ILE A 153 19.88 -7.30 24.28
CA ILE A 153 18.92 -7.63 25.34
C ILE A 153 17.66 -8.19 24.67
N ILE A 154 17.21 -9.36 25.11
CA ILE A 154 15.98 -9.98 24.62
C ILE A 154 14.90 -9.83 25.67
N MET A 155 13.74 -9.32 25.27
CA MET A 155 12.55 -9.15 26.08
C MET A 155 11.40 -9.98 25.48
N THR A 156 10.69 -10.77 26.29
CA THR A 156 9.40 -11.34 25.87
C THR A 156 8.29 -11.07 26.87
N ASP A 157 7.08 -10.80 26.36
CA ASP A 157 5.92 -10.48 27.20
C ASP A 157 5.58 -11.63 28.17
N ASP A 158 5.73 -12.87 27.70
CA ASP A 158 5.42 -14.09 28.45
C ASP A 158 6.60 -14.64 29.28
N GLY A 159 7.82 -14.15 29.05
CA GLY A 159 9.05 -14.68 29.66
C GLY A 159 9.57 -16.00 29.07
N SER A 160 9.06 -16.43 27.92
CA SER A 160 9.50 -17.66 27.22
C SER A 160 10.97 -17.64 26.78
N TYR A 161 11.58 -16.46 26.59
CA TYR A 161 12.99 -16.32 26.22
C TYR A 161 13.55 -14.94 26.59
N GLY A 162 14.80 -14.91 27.06
CA GLY A 162 15.39 -13.67 27.58
C GLY A 162 14.75 -13.24 28.89
N GLN A 163 14.43 -11.95 29.02
CA GLN A 163 13.81 -11.37 30.20
C GLN A 163 12.31 -11.20 29.99
N LYS A 164 11.51 -11.49 31.02
CA LYS A 164 10.08 -11.21 30.97
C LYS A 164 9.82 -9.72 31.10
N GLY A 165 9.11 -9.13 30.15
CA GLY A 165 8.71 -7.72 30.20
C GLY A 165 8.60 -7.08 28.82
N LEU A 166 8.31 -5.78 28.81
CA LEU A 166 8.17 -5.00 27.58
C LEU A 166 9.51 -4.40 27.14
N VAL A 167 9.60 -4.01 25.87
CA VAL A 167 10.81 -3.34 25.32
C VAL A 167 11.22 -2.12 26.14
N THR A 168 10.25 -1.39 26.71
CA THR A 168 10.51 -0.20 27.52
C THR A 168 11.30 -0.51 28.78
N GLU A 169 11.06 -1.67 29.40
CA GLU A 169 11.80 -2.09 30.60
C GLU A 169 13.25 -2.40 30.25
N GLY A 170 13.49 -3.07 29.11
CA GLY A 170 14.83 -3.32 28.60
C GLY A 170 15.58 -2.03 28.26
N VAL A 171 14.91 -1.06 27.63
CA VAL A 171 15.48 0.27 27.34
C VAL A 171 15.78 1.03 28.63
N GLU A 172 14.86 1.05 29.59
CA GLU A 172 15.04 1.75 30.87
C GLU A 172 16.17 1.15 31.71
N ALA A 173 16.36 -0.18 31.67
CA ALA A 173 17.47 -0.84 32.34
C ALA A 173 18.83 -0.35 31.82
N VAL A 174 18.95 -0.13 30.51
CA VAL A 174 20.18 0.44 29.90
C VAL A 174 20.37 1.89 30.33
N ILE A 175 19.31 2.71 30.27
CA ILE A 175 19.36 4.13 30.68
C ILE A 175 19.79 4.29 32.15
N LYS A 176 19.33 3.40 33.03
CA LYS A 176 19.71 3.40 34.45
C LYS A 176 21.13 2.90 34.69
N ARG A 177 21.68 2.10 33.78
CA ARG A 177 23.01 1.49 33.90
C ARG A 177 24.11 2.38 33.35
N GLU A 178 23.87 3.07 32.23
CA GLU A 178 24.87 3.89 31.54
C GLU A 178 24.25 5.07 30.78
N LYS A 179 25.10 6.04 30.41
CA LYS A 179 24.66 7.21 29.63
C LYS A 179 24.23 6.76 28.23
N VAL A 180 23.02 7.17 27.82
CA VAL A 180 22.49 6.95 26.47
C VAL A 180 22.35 8.30 25.77
N ASP A 181 22.98 8.45 24.61
CA ASP A 181 23.02 9.70 23.86
C ASP A 181 21.90 9.78 22.81
N LYS A 182 21.44 8.64 22.29
CA LYS A 182 20.38 8.55 21.27
C LYS A 182 19.60 7.26 21.39
N CYS A 183 18.31 7.30 21.09
CA CYS A 183 17.48 6.10 20.92
C CYS A 183 16.87 6.03 19.51
N PHE A 184 16.79 4.82 18.96
CA PHE A 184 16.01 4.50 17.77
C PHE A 184 14.96 3.46 18.13
N ALA A 185 13.70 3.67 17.78
CA ALA A 185 12.64 2.69 18.05
C ALA A 185 11.86 2.35 16.77
N ILE A 186 11.75 1.06 16.47
CA ILE A 186 11.05 0.57 15.28
C ILE A 186 10.27 -0.69 15.61
N GLY A 187 8.96 -0.65 15.39
CA GLY A 187 8.05 -1.74 15.70
C GLY A 187 6.59 -1.29 15.65
N PRO A 188 5.69 -1.97 16.37
CA PRO A 188 4.29 -1.55 16.45
C PRO A 188 4.16 -0.09 16.93
N ALA A 189 3.21 0.66 16.39
CA ALA A 189 3.00 2.08 16.72
C ALA A 189 2.87 2.33 18.24
N ILE A 190 2.20 1.41 18.95
CA ILE A 190 2.05 1.50 20.40
C ILE A 190 3.39 1.33 21.14
N MET A 191 4.26 0.46 20.64
CA MET A 191 5.59 0.24 21.19
C MET A 191 6.43 1.50 21.02
N MET A 192 6.46 2.06 19.81
CA MET A 192 7.18 3.30 19.52
C MET A 192 6.69 4.46 20.40
N LYS A 193 5.36 4.59 20.60
CA LYS A 193 4.75 5.58 21.50
C LYS A 193 5.31 5.47 22.92
N PHE A 194 5.31 4.27 23.50
CA PHE A 194 5.75 4.08 24.88
C PHE A 194 7.27 4.21 25.06
N VAL A 195 8.08 3.83 24.06
CA VAL A 195 9.51 4.12 24.07
C VAL A 195 9.76 5.63 24.05
N CYS A 196 9.05 6.38 23.21
CA CYS A 196 9.17 7.85 23.17
C CYS A 196 8.75 8.51 24.50
N LEU A 197 7.66 8.04 25.11
CA LEU A 197 7.23 8.54 26.43
C LEU A 197 8.24 8.22 27.53
N LEU A 198 8.91 7.07 27.46
CA LEU A 198 9.98 6.70 28.38
C LEU A 198 11.19 7.60 28.19
N THR A 199 11.74 7.68 26.98
CA THR A 199 12.97 8.43 26.70
C THR A 199 12.81 9.92 26.91
N LYS A 200 11.60 10.47 26.74
CA LYS A 200 11.28 11.86 27.07
C LYS A 200 11.42 12.18 28.56
N LYS A 201 11.21 11.21 29.47
CA LYS A 201 11.43 11.41 30.92
C LYS A 201 12.91 11.58 31.28
N TYR A 202 13.79 11.12 30.40
CA TYR A 202 15.24 11.13 30.57
C TYR A 202 15.94 12.11 29.61
N ASP A 203 15.17 12.93 28.88
CA ASP A 203 15.68 13.88 27.88
C ASP A 203 16.58 13.24 26.80
N ILE A 204 16.29 11.98 26.43
CA ILE A 204 17.05 11.25 25.41
C ILE A 204 16.40 11.47 24.03
N PRO A 205 17.10 12.07 23.05
CA PRO A 205 16.59 12.22 21.69
C PRO A 205 16.23 10.86 21.09
N THR A 206 15.05 10.74 20.49
CA THR A 206 14.53 9.45 20.01
C THR A 206 13.97 9.56 18.61
N ASP A 207 14.53 8.81 17.67
CA ASP A 207 13.99 8.71 16.32
C ASP A 207 13.14 7.45 16.17
N VAL A 208 12.02 7.58 15.48
CA VAL A 208 11.09 6.48 15.20
C VAL A 208 10.88 6.31 13.71
N SER A 209 10.92 5.08 13.22
CA SER A 209 10.62 4.77 11.82
C SER A 209 9.15 4.39 11.66
N LEU A 210 8.36 5.27 11.06
CA LEU A 210 6.91 5.15 11.01
C LEU A 210 6.44 4.21 9.89
N ASN A 211 5.48 3.35 10.21
CA ASN A 211 4.85 2.39 9.29
C ASN A 211 3.40 2.76 8.96
N THR A 212 3.16 4.00 8.54
CA THR A 212 1.83 4.46 8.09
C THR A 212 1.41 3.83 6.77
N ILE A 213 0.10 3.82 6.50
CA ILE A 213 -0.47 3.40 5.20
C ILE A 213 0.17 4.19 4.05
N MET A 214 0.62 3.49 3.01
CA MET A 214 1.20 4.09 1.80
C MET A 214 0.53 3.52 0.54
N VAL A 215 0.51 4.30 -0.54
CA VAL A 215 0.03 3.84 -1.86
C VAL A 215 1.10 4.08 -2.91
N ASP A 216 1.35 5.34 -3.24
CA ASP A 216 2.32 5.76 -4.25
C ASP A 216 3.76 5.64 -3.73
N GLY A 217 4.01 6.12 -2.51
CA GLY A 217 5.34 6.18 -1.89
C GLY A 217 6.21 7.35 -2.38
N THR A 218 5.63 8.31 -3.12
CA THR A 218 6.36 9.40 -3.78
C THR A 218 5.82 10.80 -3.44
N GLY A 219 4.88 10.89 -2.50
CA GLY A 219 4.33 12.13 -1.97
C GLY A 219 3.13 12.71 -2.74
N MET A 220 2.57 11.95 -3.68
CA MET A 220 1.52 12.44 -4.59
C MET A 220 0.13 12.41 -3.97
N CYS A 221 -0.18 11.47 -3.06
CA CYS A 221 -1.56 11.28 -2.57
C CYS A 221 -1.80 11.67 -1.10
N GLY A 222 -0.77 11.76 -0.26
CA GLY A 222 -0.93 12.05 1.17
C GLY A 222 -1.57 10.92 2.00
N ALA A 223 -1.63 9.68 1.49
CA ALA A 223 -2.10 8.51 2.26
C ALA A 223 -1.22 8.25 3.49
N CYS A 224 0.08 8.52 3.37
CA CYS A 224 1.05 8.38 4.46
C CYS A 224 1.16 9.63 5.34
N ARG A 225 0.18 10.54 5.30
CA ARG A 225 0.25 11.75 6.12
C ARG A 225 0.20 11.42 7.60
N ILE A 226 0.91 12.23 8.39
CA ILE A 226 0.92 12.20 9.83
C ILE A 226 1.26 13.60 10.38
N THR A 227 0.79 13.94 11.57
CA THR A 227 1.19 15.17 12.26
C THR A 227 2.49 14.96 13.04
N VAL A 228 3.49 15.80 12.78
CA VAL A 228 4.76 15.87 13.53
C VAL A 228 5.03 17.33 13.90
N GLY A 229 5.13 17.62 15.19
CA GLY A 229 5.41 18.98 15.69
C GLY A 229 4.33 19.98 15.29
N GLY A 230 3.07 19.54 15.24
CA GLY A 230 1.92 20.36 14.82
C GLY A 230 1.83 20.62 13.32
N LYS A 231 2.69 19.99 12.49
CA LYS A 231 2.68 20.14 11.04
C LYS A 231 2.40 18.81 10.36
N THR A 232 1.60 18.83 9.30
CA THR A 232 1.39 17.66 8.46
C THR A 232 2.68 17.34 7.68
N LYS A 233 3.10 16.07 7.75
CA LYS A 233 4.25 15.50 7.06
C LYS A 233 3.83 14.24 6.31
N PHE A 234 4.52 13.92 5.23
CA PHE A 234 4.28 12.70 4.45
C PHE A 234 5.39 11.70 4.68
N VAL A 235 5.11 10.59 5.37
CA VAL A 235 6.13 9.61 5.79
C VAL A 235 7.01 9.13 4.63
N CYS A 236 6.44 8.93 3.43
CA CYS A 236 7.18 8.42 2.28
C CYS A 236 8.25 9.37 1.70
N VAL A 237 8.14 10.69 1.93
CA VAL A 237 9.06 11.70 1.38
C VAL A 237 9.76 12.52 2.46
N ASP A 238 9.09 12.81 3.57
CA ASP A 238 9.65 13.54 4.69
C ASP A 238 10.42 12.64 5.66
N GLY A 239 10.04 11.35 5.74
CA GLY A 239 10.57 10.34 6.65
C GLY A 239 11.21 9.16 5.89
N PRO A 240 11.03 7.89 6.32
CA PRO A 240 10.02 7.42 7.28
C PRO A 240 10.37 7.70 8.75
N GLU A 241 11.59 8.18 9.01
CA GLU A 241 12.08 8.48 10.35
C GLU A 241 11.80 9.91 10.78
N PHE A 242 11.32 10.07 12.00
CA PHE A 242 10.99 11.36 12.60
C PHE A 242 11.42 11.40 14.06
N ASP A 243 11.54 12.62 14.62
CA ASP A 243 11.63 12.82 16.06
C ASP A 243 10.35 12.29 16.73
N GLY A 244 10.50 11.17 17.43
CA GLY A 244 9.41 10.47 18.07
C GLY A 244 8.72 11.26 19.18
N HIS A 245 9.37 12.26 19.75
CA HIS A 245 8.75 13.13 20.77
C HIS A 245 7.75 14.13 20.16
N GLN A 246 7.77 14.30 18.84
CA GLN A 246 6.90 15.22 18.10
C GLN A 246 5.79 14.52 17.32
N VAL A 247 5.80 13.18 17.23
CA VAL A 247 4.81 12.41 16.46
C VAL A 247 3.48 12.32 17.19
N ASP A 248 2.37 12.58 16.47
CA ASP A 248 1.02 12.27 16.95
C ASP A 248 0.70 10.77 16.79
N PHE A 249 1.07 9.98 17.79
CA PHE A 249 0.79 8.54 17.79
C PHE A 249 -0.70 8.20 17.87
N ASP A 250 -1.54 9.09 18.41
CA ASP A 250 -2.99 8.83 18.51
C ASP A 250 -3.66 9.01 17.15
N GLU A 251 -3.24 10.01 16.37
CA GLU A 251 -3.59 10.11 14.95
C GLU A 251 -3.12 8.86 14.19
N MET A 252 -1.86 8.45 14.37
CA MET A 252 -1.30 7.28 13.68
C MET A 252 -2.13 6.01 13.95
N LEU A 253 -2.42 5.71 15.22
CA LEU A 253 -3.18 4.53 15.62
C LEU A 253 -4.60 4.52 15.05
N LYS A 254 -5.28 5.67 15.04
CA LYS A 254 -6.61 5.81 14.42
C LYS A 254 -6.56 5.54 12.91
N ARG A 255 -5.56 6.09 12.22
CA ARG A 255 -5.38 5.92 10.77
C ARG A 255 -5.09 4.47 10.40
N MET A 256 -4.25 3.78 11.16
CA MET A 256 -3.97 2.35 10.95
C MET A 256 -5.19 1.44 11.16
N GLY A 257 -6.25 1.94 11.82
CA GLY A 257 -7.52 1.22 11.98
C GLY A 257 -8.48 1.35 10.81
N ALA A 258 -8.22 2.24 9.84
CA ALA A 258 -9.22 2.69 8.88
C ALA A 258 -9.74 1.60 7.92
N PHE A 259 -8.93 0.58 7.63
CA PHE A 259 -9.26 -0.47 6.64
C PHE A 259 -9.37 -1.87 7.24
N LYS A 260 -9.35 -2.01 8.57
CA LYS A 260 -9.31 -3.33 9.24
C LYS A 260 -10.45 -4.27 8.87
N ASP A 261 -11.65 -3.72 8.65
CA ASP A 261 -12.81 -4.54 8.28
C ASP A 261 -12.66 -5.09 6.87
N ILE A 262 -12.22 -4.26 5.92
CA ILE A 262 -11.94 -4.65 4.53
C ILE A 262 -10.77 -5.65 4.48
N GLU A 263 -9.69 -5.39 5.21
CA GLU A 263 -8.53 -6.30 5.30
C GLU A 263 -8.94 -7.69 5.82
N ARG A 264 -9.85 -7.73 6.80
CA ARG A 264 -10.39 -8.99 7.36
C ARG A 264 -11.32 -9.70 6.38
N GLU A 265 -12.12 -8.98 5.60
CA GLU A 265 -12.95 -9.58 4.57
C GLU A 265 -12.12 -10.18 3.44
N GLU A 266 -11.09 -9.46 2.98
CA GLU A 266 -10.22 -9.91 1.90
C GLU A 266 -9.33 -11.10 2.28
N ILE A 267 -8.87 -11.18 3.54
CA ILE A 267 -8.06 -12.34 3.98
C ILE A 267 -8.89 -13.63 4.03
N HIS A 268 -10.16 -13.57 4.43
CA HIS A 268 -11.05 -14.75 4.42
C HIS A 268 -11.25 -15.32 3.00
N LYS A 269 -11.10 -14.50 1.95
CA LYS A 269 -11.16 -14.96 0.57
C LYS A 269 -9.98 -15.85 0.17
N LEU A 270 -8.89 -15.87 0.95
CA LEU A 270 -7.78 -16.83 0.77
C LEU A 270 -8.11 -18.20 1.34
N ASP A 271 -8.79 -18.26 2.49
CA ASP A 271 -9.15 -19.52 3.18
C ASP A 271 -10.27 -20.28 2.45
N THR A 272 -11.19 -19.53 1.83
CA THR A 272 -12.11 -20.12 0.86
C THR A 272 -11.35 -20.32 -0.44
N LYS A 273 -11.01 -21.57 -0.78
CA LYS A 273 -10.72 -21.93 -2.19
C LYS A 273 -11.76 -21.21 -3.05
N PRO A 274 -11.35 -20.49 -4.10
CA PRO A 274 -12.30 -19.75 -4.89
C PRO A 274 -13.37 -20.75 -5.34
N ALA A 275 -14.62 -20.51 -4.94
CA ALA A 275 -15.70 -20.87 -5.84
C ALA A 275 -15.32 -20.15 -7.13
N THR A 276 -14.85 -20.91 -8.09
CA THR A 276 -14.72 -20.45 -9.46
C THR A 276 -16.11 -19.99 -9.85
N CYS A 277 -16.39 -18.70 -9.66
CA CYS A 277 -17.25 -18.02 -10.61
C CYS A 277 -16.44 -18.02 -11.89
N GLU A 278 -16.54 -19.12 -12.64
CA GLU A 278 -16.20 -19.13 -14.03
C GLU A 278 -16.96 -17.94 -14.61
N ALA A 279 -16.22 -16.90 -14.99
CA ALA A 279 -16.76 -15.92 -15.88
C ALA A 279 -17.04 -16.68 -17.16
N GLU A 280 -18.30 -17.02 -17.41
CA GLU A 280 -18.74 -17.39 -18.74
C GLU A 280 -18.25 -16.27 -19.66
N GLN A 281 -17.25 -16.59 -20.47
CA GLN A 281 -16.83 -15.74 -21.57
C GLN A 281 -17.95 -15.79 -22.61
N ALA A 282 -19.02 -15.05 -22.37
CA ALA A 282 -19.94 -14.69 -23.44
C ALA A 282 -19.11 -13.94 -24.49
N ALA A 283 -19.18 -14.40 -25.74
CA ALA A 283 -18.42 -13.86 -26.86
C ALA A 283 -18.34 -12.32 -26.80
N SER A 284 -17.14 -11.78 -26.58
CA SER A 284 -16.94 -10.34 -26.48
C SER A 284 -16.58 -9.77 -27.84
N GLY A 285 -17.45 -8.93 -28.40
CA GLY A 285 -17.19 -8.22 -29.64
C GLY A 285 -18.46 -7.66 -30.28
N ARG A 286 -18.30 -6.82 -31.30
CA ARG A 286 -19.43 -6.26 -32.04
C ARG A 286 -20.35 -7.34 -32.63
N ASN A 287 -19.80 -8.48 -33.01
CA ASN A 287 -20.54 -9.58 -33.65
C ASN A 287 -21.10 -10.61 -32.65
N ALA A 288 -21.12 -10.32 -31.35
CA ALA A 288 -21.78 -11.19 -30.38
C ALA A 288 -23.29 -11.27 -30.68
N GLU A 289 -23.88 -12.46 -30.56
CA GLU A 289 -25.29 -12.71 -30.93
C GLU A 289 -26.26 -11.76 -30.23
N TRP A 290 -26.07 -11.53 -28.93
CA TRP A 290 -26.89 -10.61 -28.13
C TRP A 290 -26.77 -9.16 -28.62
N ARG A 291 -25.58 -8.73 -29.05
CA ARG A 291 -25.31 -7.37 -29.52
C ARG A 291 -25.86 -7.16 -30.93
N GLU A 292 -25.82 -8.21 -31.75
CA GLU A 292 -26.48 -8.22 -33.06
C GLU A 292 -28.02 -8.18 -32.93
N ALA A 293 -28.59 -8.94 -32.00
CA ALA A 293 -30.02 -8.91 -31.71
C ALA A 293 -30.49 -7.49 -31.29
N LEU A 294 -29.72 -6.81 -30.43
CA LEU A 294 -29.99 -5.41 -30.06
C LEU A 294 -29.88 -4.45 -31.25
N ARG A 295 -28.90 -4.62 -32.15
CA ARG A 295 -28.82 -3.78 -33.35
C ARG A 295 -30.03 -3.98 -34.27
N LYS A 296 -30.52 -5.22 -34.40
CA LYS A 296 -31.69 -5.54 -35.23
C LYS A 296 -33.02 -5.12 -34.60
N SER A 297 -33.08 -4.97 -33.27
CA SER A 297 -34.33 -4.65 -32.56
C SER A 297 -34.85 -3.23 -32.82
N MET A 298 -33.99 -2.29 -33.24
CA MET A 298 -34.38 -0.90 -33.46
C MET A 298 -33.54 -0.26 -34.56
N LYS A 299 -34.19 0.40 -35.51
CA LYS A 299 -33.51 1.02 -36.66
C LYS A 299 -32.70 2.25 -36.21
N PRO A 300 -31.59 2.58 -36.88
CA PRO A 300 -30.79 3.77 -36.55
C PRO A 300 -31.60 5.07 -36.46
N LYS A 301 -32.57 5.26 -37.37
CA LYS A 301 -33.44 6.45 -37.38
C LYS A 301 -34.31 6.57 -36.13
N GLU A 302 -34.75 5.45 -35.56
CA GLU A 302 -35.55 5.41 -34.34
C GLU A 302 -34.68 5.72 -33.12
N ARG A 303 -33.43 5.24 -33.11
CA ARG A 303 -32.46 5.51 -32.03
C ARG A 303 -32.08 6.98 -31.93
N VAL A 304 -31.84 7.64 -33.07
CA VAL A 304 -31.51 9.09 -33.11
C VAL A 304 -32.71 9.97 -32.74
N ALA A 305 -33.93 9.46 -32.91
CA ALA A 305 -35.14 10.18 -32.53
C ALA A 305 -35.38 10.21 -30.99
N ILE A 306 -34.70 9.36 -30.23
CA ILE A 306 -34.81 9.34 -28.76
C ILE A 306 -34.17 10.60 -28.20
N PRO A 307 -34.92 11.43 -27.44
CA PRO A 307 -34.38 12.63 -26.83
C PRO A 307 -33.31 12.28 -25.80
N ARG A 308 -32.26 13.10 -25.72
CA ARG A 308 -31.18 12.94 -24.74
C ARG A 308 -31.73 13.07 -23.32
N VAL A 309 -31.37 12.12 -22.47
CA VAL A 309 -31.68 12.17 -21.05
C VAL A 309 -30.73 13.17 -20.38
N LYS A 310 -31.29 14.12 -19.61
CA LYS A 310 -30.51 15.05 -18.81
C LYS A 310 -30.10 14.40 -17.49
N MET A 311 -28.86 14.66 -17.06
CA MET A 311 -28.37 14.22 -15.76
C MET A 311 -29.26 14.79 -14.65
N ASN A 312 -29.61 13.98 -13.65
CA ASN A 312 -30.28 14.51 -12.47
C ASN A 312 -29.27 15.31 -11.65
N GLU A 313 -29.64 16.53 -11.30
CA GLU A 313 -28.79 17.45 -10.55
C GLU A 313 -29.50 17.92 -9.28
N LEU A 314 -28.73 18.27 -8.25
CA LEU A 314 -29.25 18.98 -7.10
C LEU A 314 -29.85 20.32 -7.51
N ASP A 315 -30.94 20.68 -6.84
CA ASP A 315 -31.61 21.97 -7.04
C ASP A 315 -30.61 23.14 -6.88
N SER A 316 -30.72 24.12 -7.79
CA SER A 316 -29.77 25.22 -7.89
C SER A 316 -29.80 26.15 -6.66
N GLU A 317 -30.97 26.38 -6.08
CA GLU A 317 -31.11 27.20 -4.86
C GLU A 317 -30.48 26.46 -3.68
N TYR A 318 -30.79 25.16 -3.52
CA TYR A 318 -30.20 24.33 -2.47
C TYR A 318 -28.65 24.30 -2.52
N ARG A 319 -28.07 24.00 -3.69
CA ARG A 319 -26.61 23.87 -3.84
C ARG A 319 -25.87 25.21 -3.79
N SER A 320 -26.57 26.34 -3.88
CA SER A 320 -25.95 27.66 -3.69
C SER A 320 -25.59 27.91 -2.21
N HIS A 321 -26.31 27.25 -1.29
CA HIS A 321 -26.16 27.40 0.16
C HIS A 321 -25.48 26.19 0.84
N SER A 322 -25.58 25.00 0.26
CA SER A 322 -24.94 23.77 0.77
C SER A 322 -23.83 23.28 -0.16
N ARG A 323 -22.61 23.07 0.37
CA ARG A 323 -21.42 22.60 -0.39
C ARG A 323 -20.91 21.25 0.07
N LYS A 324 -21.77 20.42 0.63
CA LYS A 324 -21.39 19.14 1.28
C LYS A 324 -21.70 17.91 0.43
N GLU A 325 -22.48 18.06 -0.63
CA GLU A 325 -23.01 16.96 -1.43
C GLU A 325 -22.62 17.10 -2.91
N GLU A 326 -22.64 15.97 -3.62
CA GLU A 326 -22.38 15.89 -5.06
C GLU A 326 -23.56 16.49 -5.84
N VAL A 327 -23.27 17.41 -6.77
CA VAL A 327 -24.32 18.06 -7.59
C VAL A 327 -24.97 17.07 -8.55
N ASN A 328 -24.19 16.17 -9.16
CA ASN A 328 -24.70 15.19 -10.11
C ASN A 328 -25.18 13.94 -9.36
N LEU A 329 -26.47 13.65 -9.41
CA LEU A 329 -27.09 12.53 -8.69
C LEU A 329 -27.06 11.21 -9.48
N GLY A 330 -26.59 11.25 -10.73
CA GLY A 330 -26.62 10.10 -11.63
C GLY A 330 -27.98 9.92 -12.32
N LEU A 331 -28.02 9.00 -13.29
CA LEU A 331 -29.26 8.59 -13.95
C LEU A 331 -29.93 7.47 -13.14
N SER A 332 -31.25 7.47 -13.10
CA SER A 332 -32.02 6.30 -12.67
C SER A 332 -31.81 5.14 -13.65
N GLU A 333 -32.20 3.94 -13.22
CA GLU A 333 -32.12 2.74 -14.08
C GLU A 333 -32.86 2.95 -15.41
N GLU A 334 -34.11 3.40 -15.36
CA GLU A 334 -34.94 3.67 -16.53
C GLU A 334 -34.35 4.75 -17.45
N GLN A 335 -33.79 5.81 -16.85
CA GLN A 335 -33.09 6.87 -17.56
C GLN A 335 -31.83 6.34 -18.27
N ALA A 336 -31.03 5.52 -17.61
CA ALA A 336 -29.82 4.91 -18.18
C ALA A 336 -30.16 3.95 -19.33
N LEU A 337 -31.19 3.12 -19.17
CA LEU A 337 -31.70 2.24 -20.24
C LEU A 337 -32.18 3.05 -21.46
N THR A 338 -32.87 4.16 -21.22
CA THR A 338 -33.39 5.03 -22.29
C THR A 338 -32.26 5.73 -23.03
N GLU A 339 -31.29 6.27 -22.31
CA GLU A 339 -30.10 6.92 -22.90
C GLU A 339 -29.25 5.91 -23.69
N ALA A 340 -29.09 4.69 -23.20
CA ALA A 340 -28.31 3.65 -23.86
C ALA A 340 -28.88 3.24 -25.24
N LYS A 341 -30.21 3.29 -25.41
CA LYS A 341 -30.87 3.00 -26.70
C LYS A 341 -30.46 3.96 -27.81
N ARG A 342 -29.94 5.16 -27.49
CA ARG A 342 -29.45 6.12 -28.50
C ARG A 342 -28.21 5.60 -29.24
N CYS A 343 -27.43 4.70 -28.63
CA CYS A 343 -26.20 4.19 -29.24
C CYS A 343 -26.47 3.38 -30.51
N LEU A 344 -25.85 3.82 -31.62
CA LEU A 344 -26.00 3.20 -32.95
C LEU A 344 -25.18 1.92 -33.12
N ASP A 345 -24.19 1.69 -32.26
CA ASP A 345 -23.25 0.56 -32.39
C ASP A 345 -22.57 0.51 -33.77
N CYS A 346 -21.97 1.65 -34.12
CA CYS A 346 -21.29 1.92 -35.37
C CYS A 346 -20.27 0.82 -35.72
N ALA A 347 -20.10 0.54 -37.02
CA ALA A 347 -19.07 -0.40 -37.48
C ALA A 347 -17.66 0.11 -37.18
N ASN A 348 -17.44 1.42 -37.40
CA ASN A 348 -16.22 2.13 -37.07
C ASN A 348 -16.55 3.14 -35.96
N PRO A 349 -16.26 2.82 -34.69
CA PRO A 349 -16.65 3.67 -33.56
C PRO A 349 -15.63 4.81 -33.37
N SER A 350 -15.89 5.97 -33.97
CA SER A 350 -15.11 7.20 -33.77
C SER A 350 -15.00 7.60 -32.30
N CYS A 351 -16.00 7.25 -31.49
CA CYS A 351 -15.97 7.45 -30.04
C CYS A 351 -14.83 6.69 -29.35
N MET A 352 -14.47 5.50 -29.83
CA MET A 352 -13.34 4.73 -29.27
C MET A 352 -12.00 5.35 -29.67
N GLU A 353 -11.87 5.82 -30.92
CA GLU A 353 -10.66 6.51 -31.41
C GLU A 353 -10.44 7.85 -30.72
N GLY A 354 -11.51 8.61 -30.47
CA GLY A 354 -11.46 9.88 -29.74
C GLY A 354 -11.25 9.73 -28.24
N CYS A 355 -11.44 8.52 -27.68
CA CYS A 355 -11.29 8.29 -26.24
C CYS A 355 -9.80 8.14 -25.88
N PRO A 356 -9.23 9.04 -25.05
CA PRO A 356 -7.79 9.01 -24.71
C PRO A 356 -7.36 7.76 -23.93
N VAL A 357 -8.32 7.03 -23.35
CA VAL A 357 -8.11 5.79 -22.59
C VAL A 357 -8.65 4.55 -23.31
N GLY A 358 -9.11 4.68 -24.56
CA GLY A 358 -9.53 3.55 -25.39
C GLY A 358 -10.68 2.71 -24.82
N ILE A 359 -11.68 3.35 -24.20
CA ILE A 359 -12.87 2.64 -23.67
C ILE A 359 -13.66 2.00 -24.81
N ASP A 360 -14.11 0.75 -24.64
CA ASP A 360 -15.13 0.13 -25.51
C ASP A 360 -16.50 0.75 -25.22
N ILE A 361 -16.70 1.96 -25.74
CA ILE A 361 -17.89 2.77 -25.54
C ILE A 361 -19.14 2.03 -26.01
N PRO A 362 -19.21 1.52 -27.25
CA PRO A 362 -20.44 0.87 -27.70
C PRO A 362 -20.69 -0.46 -26.96
N GLY A 363 -19.65 -1.19 -26.58
CA GLY A 363 -19.80 -2.41 -25.77
C GLY A 363 -20.38 -2.15 -24.39
N PHE A 364 -19.90 -1.13 -23.66
CA PHE A 364 -20.49 -0.81 -22.36
C PHE A 364 -21.93 -0.31 -22.50
N VAL A 365 -22.21 0.55 -23.49
CA VAL A 365 -23.55 1.11 -23.68
C VAL A 365 -24.55 0.02 -24.05
N LYS A 366 -24.16 -0.96 -24.88
CA LYS A 366 -25.04 -2.09 -25.22
C LYS A 366 -25.30 -3.03 -24.06
N ASN A 367 -24.35 -3.17 -23.13
CA ASN A 367 -24.61 -3.86 -21.87
C ASN A 367 -25.65 -3.13 -21.02
N ILE A 368 -25.60 -1.79 -20.96
CA ILE A 368 -26.65 -0.99 -20.31
C ILE A 368 -27.98 -1.21 -21.02
N GLU A 369 -28.06 -1.14 -22.35
CA GLU A 369 -29.33 -1.28 -23.10
C GLU A 369 -30.09 -2.58 -22.81
N ARG A 370 -29.38 -3.67 -22.50
CA ARG A 370 -29.99 -4.96 -22.11
C ARG A 370 -30.20 -5.15 -20.60
N GLY A 371 -29.93 -4.14 -19.78
CA GLY A 371 -30.04 -4.21 -18.31
C GLY A 371 -28.86 -4.87 -17.60
N GLU A 372 -27.79 -5.21 -18.31
CA GLU A 372 -26.62 -5.88 -17.75
C GLU A 372 -25.59 -4.87 -17.20
N PHE A 373 -25.98 -4.13 -16.16
CA PHE A 373 -25.17 -3.05 -15.58
C PHE A 373 -23.81 -3.53 -15.04
N LEU A 374 -23.76 -4.74 -14.48
CA LEU A 374 -22.50 -5.32 -13.98
C LEU A 374 -21.54 -5.62 -15.12
N GLU A 375 -22.03 -6.12 -16.27
CA GLU A 375 -21.22 -6.29 -17.47
C GLU A 375 -20.77 -4.96 -18.07
N ALA A 376 -21.63 -3.93 -18.05
CA ALA A 376 -21.24 -2.58 -18.46
C ALA A 376 -20.08 -2.06 -17.61
N ALA A 377 -20.17 -2.23 -16.28
CA ALA A 377 -19.11 -1.85 -15.35
C ALA A 377 -17.83 -2.67 -15.57
N ARG A 378 -17.93 -3.98 -15.86
CA ARG A 378 -16.78 -4.83 -16.23
C ARG A 378 -16.12 -4.31 -17.50
N THR A 379 -16.87 -3.98 -18.55
CA THR A 379 -16.34 -3.43 -19.80
C THR A 379 -15.58 -2.13 -19.56
N LEU A 380 -16.13 -1.19 -18.77
CA LEU A 380 -15.43 0.05 -18.42
C LEU A 380 -14.13 -0.19 -17.65
N LYS A 381 -14.14 -1.14 -16.70
CA LYS A 381 -12.96 -1.49 -15.88
C LYS A 381 -11.84 -2.18 -16.65
N LYS A 382 -12.07 -2.63 -17.90
CA LYS A 382 -11.00 -3.20 -18.74
C LYS A 382 -9.93 -2.18 -19.09
N THR A 383 -10.31 -0.91 -19.26
CA THR A 383 -9.39 0.15 -19.71
C THR A 383 -9.38 1.40 -18.82
N SER A 384 -10.36 1.56 -17.93
CA SER A 384 -10.41 2.69 -16.99
C SER A 384 -10.44 2.22 -15.53
N ALA A 385 -9.44 2.64 -14.74
CA ALA A 385 -9.40 2.40 -13.30
C ALA A 385 -10.33 3.33 -12.50
N LEU A 386 -10.78 4.45 -13.09
CA LEU A 386 -11.59 5.49 -12.45
C LEU A 386 -12.77 5.91 -13.33
N PRO A 387 -13.65 4.98 -13.77
CA PRO A 387 -14.70 5.29 -14.75
C PRO A 387 -15.67 6.36 -14.26
N ALA A 388 -15.95 6.41 -12.95
CA ALA A 388 -16.82 7.42 -12.35
C ALA A 388 -16.26 8.85 -12.42
N VAL A 389 -14.94 9.01 -12.50
CA VAL A 389 -14.27 10.31 -12.66
C VAL A 389 -14.13 10.64 -14.14
N CYS A 390 -13.68 9.68 -14.96
CA CYS A 390 -13.49 9.86 -16.40
C CYS A 390 -14.80 10.26 -17.11
N GLY A 391 -15.95 9.72 -16.68
CA GLY A 391 -17.26 10.07 -17.25
C GLY A 391 -17.64 11.55 -17.07
N ARG A 392 -17.09 12.24 -16.06
CA ARG A 392 -17.40 13.65 -15.77
C ARG A 392 -16.71 14.63 -16.72
N VAL A 393 -15.63 14.20 -17.35
CA VAL A 393 -14.82 15.01 -18.27
C VAL A 393 -14.93 14.53 -19.73
N CYS A 394 -15.77 13.52 -19.98
CA CYS A 394 -15.99 12.96 -21.30
C CYS A 394 -16.70 14.00 -22.18
N PRO A 395 -16.10 14.45 -23.30
CA PRO A 395 -16.76 15.35 -24.24
C PRO A 395 -17.62 14.54 -25.22
N GLN A 396 -18.59 13.80 -24.67
CA GLN A 396 -19.48 12.88 -25.41
C GLN A 396 -20.12 13.56 -26.62
N GLU A 397 -20.55 14.81 -26.47
CA GLU A 397 -21.18 15.61 -27.53
C GLU A 397 -20.27 15.86 -28.73
N LYS A 398 -18.93 15.76 -28.55
CA LYS A 398 -17.94 15.90 -29.62
C LYS A 398 -17.41 14.56 -30.12
N GLN A 399 -17.42 13.52 -29.29
CA GLN A 399 -16.79 12.23 -29.61
C GLN A 399 -17.77 11.18 -30.09
N CYS A 400 -18.99 11.17 -29.56
CA CYS A 400 -20.00 10.16 -29.83
C CYS A 400 -21.16 10.67 -30.69
N GLU A 401 -21.46 11.96 -30.61
CA GLU A 401 -22.67 12.57 -31.21
C GLU A 401 -22.36 13.54 -32.36
N SER A 402 -21.09 13.61 -32.80
CA SER A 402 -20.63 14.44 -33.91
C SER A 402 -20.94 13.88 -35.29
#